data_AF-A0A2P6WEM9-F1
#
_entry.id   AF-A0A2P6WEM9-F1
#
_cell.length_a   1.000
_cell.length_b   1.000
_cell.length_c   1.000
_cell.angle_alpha   90.00
_cell.angle_beta   90.00
_cell.angle_gamma   90.00
#
_symmetry.space_group_name_H-M   'P 1'
#
loop_
_entity.id
_entity.type
_entity.pdbx_description
1 polymer ?
#
loop_
_entity_poly.entity_id
_entity_poly.type
_entity_poly.pdbx_seq_one_letter_code
_entity_poly.pdbx_strand_id
1 'polypeptide(L)'
;MPTDLEKLVELQAIDLELVRLKAQLAAIPKTIERIDAQLATVRKRVDDVRAAIKAGEADKREYEREIQALNEKVYKFRGQSSSIKNNEQYKALLSEIAHAESEIGNYEEKVLEVMLNADSLHSQLAAAEAALKIESAEVERQKAAVEKAGDADRAAVAEAEARRATLRQDVDETLLLTYDRILKSRGFAMAEVMEHRCMACQFMLRPQVVSNVRAGEVVNCDSCGRMLYYLPEHNVKTVAANTTGVAQQAEREWMFVPSMGSKGAFVVFINHKGNATMKAYDAITGEALVRRVEKNAICQSIFAEEMREARNLFVDEANLDDKYKDQLPPEVLEDLRHQLPEA
;
A
#
# COMPACT_ATOMS: atom_id res chain seq x y z
N MET A 1 10.76 -30.27 -26.61
CA MET A 1 11.57 -30.34 -25.38
C MET A 1 11.98 -28.92 -25.06
N PRO A 2 11.76 -28.44 -23.84
CA PRO A 2 12.15 -27.08 -23.49
C PRO A 2 13.67 -26.94 -23.68
N THR A 3 14.09 -25.86 -24.32
CA THR A 3 15.52 -25.56 -24.46
C THR A 3 16.13 -25.29 -23.09
N ASP A 4 17.44 -25.49 -22.90
CA ASP A 4 18.10 -25.21 -21.62
C ASP A 4 17.93 -23.73 -21.19
N LEU A 5 17.75 -22.81 -22.16
CA LEU A 5 17.41 -21.41 -21.92
C LEU A 5 16.03 -21.24 -21.29
N GLU A 6 15.00 -21.97 -21.74
CA GLU A 6 13.65 -21.92 -21.14
C GLU A 6 13.68 -22.41 -19.69
N LYS A 7 14.41 -23.49 -19.41
CA LYS A 7 14.59 -24.00 -18.04
C LYS A 7 15.31 -23.00 -17.14
N LEU A 8 16.31 -22.27 -17.66
CA LEU A 8 17.00 -21.20 -16.92
C LEU A 8 16.11 -19.98 -16.65
N VAL A 9 15.18 -19.66 -17.56
CA VAL A 9 14.18 -18.61 -17.34
C VAL A 9 13.22 -19.03 -16.22
N GLU A 10 12.74 -20.27 -16.24
CA GLU A 10 11.91 -20.84 -15.17
C GLU A 10 12.65 -20.88 -13.83
N LEU A 11 13.92 -21.30 -13.84
CA LEU A 11 14.78 -21.28 -12.65
C LEU A 11 14.91 -19.88 -12.06
N GLN A 12 15.07 -18.85 -12.90
CA GLN A 12 15.10 -17.46 -12.44
C GLN A 12 13.77 -17.04 -11.82
N ALA A 13 12.63 -17.43 -12.39
CA ALA A 13 11.33 -17.10 -11.82
C ALA A 13 11.20 -17.67 -10.39
N ILE A 14 11.64 -18.91 -10.18
CA ILE A 14 11.64 -19.56 -8.86
C ILE A 14 12.64 -18.89 -7.91
N ASP A 15 13.83 -18.53 -8.37
CA ASP A 15 14.80 -17.81 -7.53
C ASP A 15 14.26 -16.44 -7.08
N LEU A 16 13.58 -15.70 -7.96
CA LEU A 16 12.92 -14.44 -7.62
C LEU A 16 11.74 -14.65 -6.65
N GLU A 17 10.96 -15.72 -6.84
CA GLU A 17 9.91 -16.13 -5.90
C GLU A 17 10.49 -16.42 -4.51
N LEU A 18 11.59 -17.16 -4.43
CA LEU A 18 12.27 -17.48 -3.18
C LEU A 18 12.82 -16.24 -2.49
N VAL A 19 13.40 -15.29 -3.23
CA VAL A 19 13.85 -14.01 -2.67
C VAL A 19 12.67 -13.24 -2.07
N ARG A 20 11.53 -13.19 -2.78
CA ARG A 20 10.31 -12.53 -2.31
C ARG A 20 9.77 -13.18 -1.03
N LEU A 21 9.61 -14.50 -1.02
CA LEU A 21 9.09 -15.25 0.13
C LEU A 21 10.02 -15.14 1.34
N LYS A 22 11.34 -15.26 1.15
CA LYS A 22 12.32 -15.11 2.24
C LYS A 22 12.32 -13.68 2.81
N ALA A 23 12.12 -12.67 1.97
CA ALA A 23 11.96 -11.28 2.42
C ALA A 23 10.66 -11.08 3.22
N GLN A 24 9.55 -11.71 2.83
CA GLN A 24 8.29 -11.69 3.58
C GLN A 24 8.47 -12.34 4.97
N LEU A 25 9.09 -13.52 5.03
CA LEU A 25 9.39 -14.20 6.29
C LEU A 25 10.31 -13.36 7.19
N ALA A 26 11.32 -12.70 6.63
CA ALA A 26 12.22 -11.83 7.38
C ALA A 26 11.53 -10.55 7.90
N ALA A 27 10.39 -10.16 7.32
CA ALA A 27 9.59 -9.01 7.76
C ALA A 27 8.60 -9.35 8.88
N ILE A 28 8.31 -10.64 9.12
CA ILE A 28 7.36 -11.08 10.16
C ILE A 28 7.80 -10.62 11.56
N PRO A 29 9.04 -10.86 12.02
CA PRO A 29 9.46 -10.43 13.37
C PRO A 29 9.32 -8.93 13.57
N LYS A 30 9.70 -8.12 12.57
CA LYS A 30 9.55 -6.65 12.62
C LYS A 30 8.09 -6.22 12.68
N THR A 31 7.21 -6.96 12.03
CA THR A 31 5.76 -6.71 12.08
C THR A 31 5.22 -7.00 13.47
N ILE A 32 5.63 -8.11 14.09
CA ILE A 32 5.25 -8.47 15.47
C ILE A 32 5.77 -7.42 16.46
N GLU A 33 7.03 -6.99 16.35
CA GLU A 33 7.62 -5.94 17.20
C GLU A 33 6.84 -4.62 17.10
N ARG A 34 6.41 -4.24 15.89
CA ARG A 34 5.59 -3.03 15.69
C ARG A 34 4.23 -3.14 16.39
N ILE A 35 3.59 -4.30 16.29
CA ILE A 35 2.31 -4.58 16.97
C ILE A 35 2.51 -4.53 18.50
N ASP A 36 3.59 -5.12 19.00
CA ASP A 36 3.91 -5.08 20.44
C ASP A 36 4.19 -3.66 20.97
N ALA A 37 4.82 -2.81 20.16
CA ALA A 37 5.06 -1.42 20.52
C ALA A 37 3.74 -0.62 20.67
N GLN A 38 2.71 -0.94 19.88
CA GLN A 38 1.39 -0.34 20.02
C GLN A 38 0.75 -0.75 21.35
N LEU A 39 0.82 -2.04 21.70
CA LEU A 39 0.31 -2.54 22.97
C LEU A 39 1.06 -1.95 24.19
N ALA A 40 2.37 -1.75 24.07
CA ALA A 40 3.19 -1.14 25.12
C ALA A 40 2.72 0.28 25.46
N THR A 41 2.27 1.05 24.46
CA THR A 41 1.73 2.41 24.67
C THR A 41 0.44 2.37 25.48
N VAL A 42 -0.46 1.43 25.19
CA VAL A 42 -1.72 1.27 25.93
C VAL A 42 -1.47 0.78 27.35
N ARG A 43 -0.54 -0.17 27.54
CA ARG A 43 -0.10 -0.63 28.87
C ARG A 43 0.46 0.51 29.71
N LYS A 44 1.33 1.34 29.12
CA LYS A 44 1.90 2.50 29.80
C LYS A 44 0.82 3.46 30.31
N ARG A 45 -0.25 3.69 29.53
CA ARG A 45 -1.37 4.52 29.99
C ARG A 45 -2.07 3.97 31.24
N VAL A 46 -2.25 2.65 31.32
CA VAL A 46 -2.80 2.00 32.52
C VAL A 46 -1.85 2.19 33.71
N ASP A 47 -0.55 1.99 33.50
CA ASP A 47 0.45 2.14 34.55
C ASP A 47 0.57 3.60 35.05
N ASP A 48 0.52 4.58 34.15
CA ASP A 48 0.55 6.01 34.48
C ASP A 48 -0.68 6.41 35.33
N VAL A 49 -1.88 5.92 34.97
CA VAL A 49 -3.10 6.20 35.77
C VAL A 49 -3.04 5.52 37.14
N ARG A 50 -2.55 4.28 37.22
CA ARG A 50 -2.34 3.59 38.51
C ARG A 50 -1.34 4.32 39.39
N ALA A 51 -0.27 4.84 38.80
CA ALA A 51 0.72 5.64 39.52
C ALA A 51 0.11 6.95 40.04
N ALA A 52 -0.73 7.63 39.25
CA ALA A 52 -1.44 8.84 39.66
C ALA A 52 -2.41 8.58 40.83
N ILE A 53 -3.18 7.49 40.79
CA ILE A 53 -4.06 7.09 41.90
C ILE A 53 -3.25 6.87 43.17
N LYS A 54 -2.14 6.12 43.08
CA LYS A 54 -1.26 5.84 44.23
C LYS A 54 -0.63 7.12 44.80
N ALA A 55 -0.25 8.06 43.95
CA ALA A 55 0.26 9.36 44.38
C ALA A 55 -0.81 10.17 45.13
N GLY A 56 -2.02 10.27 44.57
CA GLY A 56 -3.15 10.93 45.24
C GLY A 56 -3.50 10.29 46.58
N GLU A 57 -3.49 8.96 46.70
CA GLU A 57 -3.69 8.29 47.98
C GLU A 57 -2.61 8.61 49.02
N ALA A 58 -1.36 8.82 48.58
CA ALA A 58 -0.27 9.21 49.47
C ALA A 58 -0.45 10.66 49.95
N ASP A 59 -0.80 11.57 49.04
CA ASP A 59 -1.08 12.98 49.36
C ASP A 59 -2.25 13.10 50.33
N LYS A 60 -3.34 12.36 50.10
CA LYS A 60 -4.49 12.30 51.02
C LYS A 60 -4.05 11.88 52.44
N ARG A 61 -3.28 10.81 52.57
CA ARG A 61 -2.79 10.33 53.88
C ARG A 61 -1.91 11.36 54.58
N GLU A 62 -1.12 12.11 53.81
CA GLU A 62 -0.27 13.17 54.37
C GLU A 62 -1.10 14.35 54.85
N TYR A 63 -2.05 14.82 54.06
CA TYR A 63 -2.97 15.89 54.49
C TYR A 63 -3.79 15.49 55.72
N GLU A 64 -4.27 14.24 55.79
CA GLU A 64 -4.98 13.73 56.97
C GLU A 64 -4.10 13.72 58.23
N ARG A 65 -2.80 13.45 58.10
CA ARG A 65 -1.84 13.54 59.21
C ARG A 65 -1.61 14.98 59.67
N GLU A 66 -1.47 15.92 58.72
CA GLU A 66 -1.30 17.34 59.04
C GLU A 66 -2.55 17.90 59.75
N ILE A 67 -3.75 17.53 59.27
CA ILE A 67 -5.02 17.85 59.94
C ILE A 67 -5.02 17.30 61.37
N GLN A 68 -4.60 16.05 61.58
CA GLN A 68 -4.53 15.47 62.93
C GLN A 68 -3.55 16.24 63.83
N ALA A 69 -2.35 16.55 63.33
CA ALA A 69 -1.32 17.28 64.08
C ALA A 69 -1.78 18.70 64.46
N LEU A 70 -2.46 19.40 63.55
CA LEU A 70 -3.04 20.72 63.81
C LEU A 70 -4.19 20.65 64.81
N ASN A 71 -5.07 19.66 64.71
CA ASN A 71 -6.14 19.44 65.69
C ASN A 71 -5.59 19.21 67.11
N GLU A 72 -4.52 18.43 67.25
CA GLU A 72 -3.83 18.24 68.53
C GLU A 72 -3.23 19.55 69.07
N LYS A 73 -2.67 20.41 68.21
CA LYS A 73 -2.20 21.76 68.60
C LYS A 73 -3.34 22.65 69.06
N VAL A 74 -4.45 22.70 68.32
CA VAL A 74 -5.65 23.46 68.68
C VAL A 74 -6.19 23.01 70.04
N TYR A 75 -6.28 21.70 70.28
CA TYR A 75 -6.70 21.15 71.57
C TYR A 75 -5.78 21.60 72.72
N LYS A 76 -4.46 21.53 72.54
CA LYS A 76 -3.48 21.99 73.53
C LYS A 76 -3.58 23.49 73.81
N PHE A 77 -3.69 24.32 72.77
CA PHE A 77 -3.80 25.77 72.91
C PHE A 77 -5.12 26.18 73.58
N ARG A 78 -6.25 25.52 73.27
CA ARG A 78 -7.52 25.75 73.98
C ARG A 78 -7.46 25.34 75.46
N GLY A 79 -6.71 24.27 75.79
CA GLY A 79 -6.44 23.90 77.18
C GLY A 79 -5.60 24.97 77.92
N GLN A 80 -4.56 25.49 77.26
CA GLN A 80 -3.69 26.53 77.83
C GLN A 80 -4.40 27.88 78.00
N SER A 81 -5.26 28.28 77.06
CA SER A 81 -5.99 29.55 77.09
C SER A 81 -6.85 29.71 78.35
N SER A 82 -7.39 28.60 78.85
CA SER A 82 -8.19 28.53 80.09
C SER A 82 -7.38 28.84 81.36
N SER A 83 -6.05 28.80 81.30
CA SER A 83 -5.14 28.97 82.45
C SER A 83 -4.34 30.28 82.44
N ILE A 84 -4.40 31.06 81.35
CA ILE A 84 -3.63 32.30 81.18
C ILE A 84 -4.35 33.48 81.84
N LYS A 85 -3.61 34.22 82.68
CA LYS A 85 -4.11 35.42 83.37
C LYS A 85 -3.69 36.74 82.69
N ASN A 86 -2.72 36.69 81.77
CA ASN A 86 -2.25 37.85 81.02
C ASN A 86 -3.03 38.00 79.70
N ASN A 87 -3.69 39.15 79.54
CA ASN A 87 -4.57 39.44 78.40
C ASN A 87 -3.83 39.48 77.05
N GLU A 88 -2.55 39.86 77.04
CA GLU A 88 -1.75 39.91 75.81
C GLU A 88 -1.36 38.50 75.33
N GLN A 89 -0.96 37.64 76.27
CA GLN A 89 -0.66 36.22 75.98
C GLN A 89 -1.92 35.45 75.54
N TYR A 90 -3.07 35.78 76.12
CA TYR A 90 -4.36 35.20 75.71
C TYR A 90 -4.73 35.57 74.27
N LYS A 91 -4.57 36.84 73.88
CA LYS A 91 -4.80 37.29 72.50
C LYS A 91 -3.86 36.62 71.49
N ALA A 92 -2.58 36.48 71.83
CA ALA A 92 -1.62 35.78 70.99
C ALA A 92 -2.06 34.32 70.76
N LEU A 93 -2.46 33.63 71.83
CA LEU A 93 -2.88 32.22 71.74
C LEU A 93 -4.18 32.04 70.93
N LEU A 94 -5.13 32.98 71.04
CA LEU A 94 -6.31 32.98 70.18
C LEU A 94 -5.96 33.17 68.69
N SER A 95 -4.98 34.01 68.39
CA SER A 95 -4.50 34.19 67.02
C SER A 95 -3.85 32.91 66.47
N GLU A 96 -3.06 32.22 67.28
CA GLU A 96 -2.45 30.93 66.92
C GLU A 96 -3.50 29.84 66.68
N ILE A 97 -4.56 29.79 67.51
CA ILE A 97 -5.70 28.89 67.31
C ILE A 97 -6.41 29.19 65.99
N ALA A 98 -6.73 30.46 65.72
CA ALA A 98 -7.40 30.85 64.50
C ALA A 98 -6.55 30.54 63.24
N HIS A 99 -5.24 30.71 63.33
CA HIS A 99 -4.32 30.33 62.26
C HIS A 99 -4.32 28.82 62.02
N ALA A 100 -4.20 28.01 63.09
CA ALA A 100 -4.24 26.56 62.97
C ALA A 100 -5.59 26.03 62.44
N GLU A 101 -6.71 26.63 62.83
CA GLU A 101 -8.04 26.32 62.29
C GLU A 101 -8.16 26.67 60.81
N SER A 102 -7.58 27.80 60.37
CA SER A 102 -7.51 28.15 58.96
C SER A 102 -6.69 27.14 58.16
N GLU A 103 -5.55 26.70 58.68
CA GLU A 103 -4.71 25.69 58.02
C GLU A 103 -5.41 24.33 57.94
N ILE A 104 -6.16 23.93 58.98
CA ILE A 104 -7.01 22.72 58.92
C ILE A 104 -7.98 22.82 57.76
N GLY A 105 -8.71 23.94 57.62
CA GLY A 105 -9.62 24.15 56.50
C GLY A 105 -8.94 24.05 55.13
N ASN A 106 -7.72 24.61 55.00
CA ASN A 106 -6.92 24.50 53.77
C ASN A 106 -6.54 23.04 53.45
N TYR A 107 -6.20 22.23 54.44
CA TYR A 107 -5.91 20.81 54.23
C TYR A 107 -7.18 19.99 53.96
N GLU A 108 -8.31 20.30 54.59
CA GLU A 108 -9.59 19.66 54.31
C GLU A 108 -10.04 19.89 52.86
N GLU A 109 -9.85 21.11 52.34
CA GLU A 109 -10.10 21.42 50.93
C GLU A 109 -9.20 20.60 50.00
N LYS A 110 -7.90 20.47 50.30
CA LYS A 110 -6.98 19.62 49.55
C LYS A 110 -7.38 18.14 49.59
N VAL A 111 -7.84 17.63 50.73
CA VAL A 111 -8.34 16.25 50.85
C VAL A 111 -9.55 16.05 49.94
N LEU A 112 -10.50 16.99 49.95
CA LEU A 112 -11.66 16.93 49.07
C LEU A 112 -11.27 16.97 47.59
N GLU A 113 -10.33 17.83 47.20
CA GLU A 113 -9.82 17.91 45.83
C GLU A 113 -9.19 16.58 45.38
N VAL A 114 -8.37 15.96 46.24
CA VAL A 114 -7.78 14.65 45.96
C VAL A 114 -8.84 13.57 45.83
N MET A 115 -9.88 13.57 46.67
CA MET A 115 -10.99 12.61 46.58
C MET A 115 -11.76 12.75 45.26
N LEU A 116 -12.08 13.98 44.84
CA LEU A 116 -12.75 14.23 43.56
C LEU A 116 -11.89 13.79 42.36
N ASN A 117 -10.58 14.06 42.42
CA ASN A 117 -9.64 13.61 41.41
C ASN A 117 -9.50 12.07 41.39
N ALA A 118 -9.55 11.41 42.54
CA ALA A 118 -9.48 9.96 42.64
C ALA A 118 -10.66 9.28 41.93
N ASP A 119 -11.89 9.77 42.09
CA ASP A 119 -13.07 9.24 41.40
C ASP A 119 -12.92 9.34 39.86
N SER A 120 -12.43 10.49 39.38
CA SER A 120 -12.11 10.70 37.97
C SER A 120 -11.03 9.72 37.47
N LEU A 121 -9.94 9.56 38.23
CA LEU A 121 -8.85 8.65 37.90
C LEU A 121 -9.28 7.18 37.90
N HIS A 122 -10.17 6.77 38.82
CA HIS A 122 -10.73 5.42 38.83
C HIS A 122 -11.59 5.14 37.60
N SER A 123 -12.41 6.11 37.17
CA SER A 123 -13.16 6.01 35.91
C SER A 123 -12.23 5.90 34.70
N GLN A 124 -11.17 6.72 34.66
CA GLN A 124 -10.14 6.66 33.61
C GLN A 124 -9.39 5.32 33.61
N LEU A 125 -9.10 4.76 34.79
CA LEU A 125 -8.45 3.45 34.92
C LEU A 125 -9.33 2.35 34.36
N ALA A 126 -10.61 2.31 34.72
CA ALA A 126 -11.56 1.33 34.21
C ALA A 126 -11.68 1.39 32.68
N ALA A 127 -11.74 2.61 32.11
CA ALA A 127 -11.75 2.81 30.67
C ALA A 127 -10.43 2.35 30.00
N ALA A 128 -9.28 2.66 30.61
CA ALA A 128 -7.97 2.28 30.10
C ALA A 128 -7.74 0.75 30.16
N GLU A 129 -8.19 0.09 31.22
CA GLU A 129 -8.13 -1.37 31.36
C GLU A 129 -9.05 -2.09 30.37
N ALA A 130 -10.25 -1.56 30.13
CA ALA A 130 -11.15 -2.07 29.09
C ALA A 130 -10.53 -1.93 27.70
N ALA A 131 -9.94 -0.78 27.39
CA ALA A 131 -9.22 -0.55 26.14
C ALA A 131 -8.02 -1.50 26.00
N LEU A 132 -7.23 -1.68 27.06
CA LEU A 132 -6.09 -2.61 27.07
C LEU A 132 -6.53 -4.05 26.80
N LYS A 133 -7.65 -4.49 27.39
CA LYS A 133 -8.19 -5.83 27.15
C LYS A 133 -8.57 -6.03 25.70
N ILE A 134 -9.28 -5.07 25.10
CA ILE A 134 -9.68 -5.12 23.69
C ILE A 134 -8.45 -5.14 22.79
N GLU A 135 -7.53 -4.20 22.99
CA GLU A 135 -6.32 -4.09 22.18
C GLU A 135 -5.44 -5.34 22.32
N SER A 136 -5.30 -5.90 23.52
CA SER A 136 -4.52 -7.12 23.73
C SER A 136 -5.09 -8.31 22.96
N ALA A 137 -6.42 -8.45 22.92
CA ALA A 137 -7.07 -9.53 22.17
C ALA A 137 -6.89 -9.35 20.66
N GLU A 138 -6.98 -8.11 20.17
CA GLU A 138 -6.74 -7.80 18.75
C GLU A 138 -5.26 -8.02 18.36
N VAL A 139 -4.32 -7.62 19.21
CA VAL A 139 -2.88 -7.85 19.02
C VAL A 139 -2.57 -9.35 18.92
N GLU A 140 -3.10 -10.16 19.83
CA GLU A 140 -2.90 -11.62 19.78
C GLU A 140 -3.51 -12.22 18.51
N ARG A 141 -4.69 -11.74 18.08
CA ARG A 141 -5.30 -12.16 16.81
C ARG A 141 -4.43 -11.78 15.61
N GLN A 142 -3.89 -10.57 15.57
CA GLN A 142 -3.02 -10.10 14.50
C GLN A 142 -1.72 -10.89 14.44
N LYS A 143 -1.07 -11.14 15.59
CA LYS A 143 0.12 -11.99 15.67
C LYS A 143 -0.14 -13.40 15.16
N ALA A 144 -1.24 -14.01 15.59
CA ALA A 144 -1.63 -15.34 15.12
C ALA A 144 -1.88 -15.37 13.60
N ALA A 145 -2.49 -14.31 13.05
CA ALA A 145 -2.69 -14.19 11.60
C ALA A 145 -1.37 -14.06 10.83
N VAL A 146 -0.43 -13.25 11.34
CA VAL A 146 0.89 -13.06 10.73
C VAL A 146 1.71 -14.34 10.80
N GLU A 147 1.71 -15.04 11.94
CA GLU A 147 2.40 -16.34 12.06
C GLU A 147 1.80 -17.40 11.15
N LYS A 148 0.48 -17.47 11.04
CA LYS A 148 -0.20 -18.39 10.12
C LYS A 148 0.14 -18.10 8.66
N ALA A 149 0.24 -16.82 8.27
CA ALA A 149 0.72 -16.44 6.95
C ALA A 149 2.20 -16.85 6.76
N GLY A 150 3.02 -16.71 7.81
CA GLY A 150 4.40 -17.19 7.83
C GLY A 150 4.53 -18.70 7.65
N ASP A 151 3.64 -19.50 8.22
CA ASP A 151 3.62 -20.96 7.98
C ASP A 151 3.33 -21.30 6.52
N ALA A 152 2.38 -20.60 5.89
CA ALA A 152 2.08 -20.77 4.47
C ALA A 152 3.28 -20.38 3.60
N ASP A 153 3.94 -19.25 3.90
CA ASP A 153 5.13 -18.81 3.19
C ASP A 153 6.31 -19.78 3.40
N ARG A 154 6.49 -20.36 4.59
CA ARG A 154 7.49 -21.40 4.86
C ARG A 154 7.25 -22.66 4.02
N ALA A 155 6.00 -23.09 3.90
CA ALA A 155 5.64 -24.23 3.05
C ALA A 155 5.90 -23.91 1.56
N ALA A 156 5.53 -22.72 1.10
CA ALA A 156 5.80 -22.27 -0.26
C ALA A 156 7.30 -22.20 -0.57
N VAL A 157 8.13 -21.76 0.39
CA VAL A 157 9.60 -21.80 0.25
C VAL A 157 10.10 -23.22 0.08
N ALA A 158 9.62 -24.18 0.88
CA ALA A 158 10.06 -25.57 0.76
C ALA A 158 9.68 -26.17 -0.60
N GLU A 159 8.48 -25.89 -1.10
CA GLU A 159 8.03 -26.31 -2.43
C GLU A 159 8.86 -25.66 -3.54
N ALA A 160 9.11 -24.36 -3.46
CA ALA A 160 9.93 -23.64 -4.41
C ALA A 160 11.40 -24.14 -4.40
N GLU A 161 11.97 -24.46 -3.24
CA GLU A 161 13.31 -25.06 -3.14
C GLU A 161 13.36 -26.48 -3.76
N ALA A 162 12.32 -27.28 -3.59
CA ALA A 162 12.21 -28.58 -4.24
C ALA A 162 12.11 -28.46 -5.77
N ARG A 163 11.23 -27.58 -6.27
CA ARG A 163 11.12 -27.28 -7.72
C ARG A 163 12.45 -26.79 -8.30
N ARG A 164 13.12 -25.88 -7.58
CA ARG A 164 14.46 -25.39 -7.93
C ARG A 164 15.47 -26.52 -8.03
N ALA A 165 15.48 -27.47 -7.09
CA ALA A 165 16.43 -28.57 -7.09
C ALA A 165 16.21 -29.50 -8.29
N THR A 166 14.95 -29.84 -8.61
CA THR A 166 14.60 -30.68 -9.77
C THR A 166 15.02 -30.01 -11.08
N LEU A 167 14.66 -28.75 -11.30
CA LEU A 167 15.01 -28.01 -12.52
C LEU A 167 16.53 -27.93 -12.75
N ARG A 168 17.32 -27.84 -11.68
CA ARG A 168 18.78 -27.80 -11.78
C ARG A 168 19.41 -29.14 -12.16
N GLN A 169 18.72 -30.26 -11.99
CA GLN A 169 19.22 -31.56 -12.47
C GLN A 169 19.09 -31.71 -13.99
N ASP A 170 18.14 -30.98 -14.58
CA ASP A 170 17.81 -31.08 -16.00
C ASP A 170 18.54 -30.06 -16.88
N VAL A 171 19.41 -29.21 -16.32
CA VAL A 171 20.16 -28.16 -17.04
C VAL A 171 21.65 -28.50 -17.06
N ASP A 172 22.32 -28.18 -18.17
CA ASP A 172 23.77 -28.34 -18.31
C ASP A 172 24.57 -27.62 -17.20
N GLU A 173 25.58 -28.31 -16.67
CA GLU A 173 26.39 -27.83 -15.54
C GLU A 173 27.17 -26.55 -15.88
N THR A 174 27.65 -26.40 -17.12
CA THR A 174 28.41 -25.21 -17.56
C THR A 174 27.52 -23.97 -17.58
N LEU A 175 26.27 -24.14 -18.02
CA LEU A 175 25.27 -23.08 -18.02
C LEU A 175 24.86 -22.69 -16.60
N LEU A 176 24.68 -23.68 -15.71
CA LEU A 176 24.38 -23.43 -14.30
C LEU A 176 25.49 -22.66 -13.58
N LEU A 177 26.76 -22.99 -13.83
CA LEU A 177 27.90 -22.25 -13.26
C LEU A 177 27.90 -20.79 -13.70
N THR A 178 27.58 -20.54 -14.98
CA THR A 178 27.46 -19.18 -15.52
C THR A 178 26.28 -18.44 -14.89
N TYR A 179 25.13 -19.11 -14.78
CA TYR A 179 23.92 -18.61 -14.13
C TYR A 179 24.20 -18.18 -12.69
N ASP A 180 24.74 -19.08 -11.86
CA ASP A 180 24.97 -18.84 -10.43
C ASP A 180 25.96 -17.69 -10.18
N ARG A 181 27.00 -17.59 -11.00
CA ARG A 181 27.97 -16.49 -10.94
C ARG A 181 27.31 -15.13 -11.19
N ILE A 182 26.42 -15.05 -12.18
CA ILE A 182 25.71 -13.81 -12.50
C ILE A 182 24.66 -13.53 -11.42
N LEU A 183 23.91 -14.53 -10.97
CA LEU A 183 22.91 -14.40 -9.91
C LEU A 183 23.53 -13.82 -8.63
N LYS A 184 24.68 -14.37 -8.20
CA LYS A 184 25.40 -13.91 -6.99
C LYS A 184 25.88 -12.46 -7.09
N SER A 185 26.26 -12.00 -8.28
CA SER A 185 26.82 -10.65 -8.49
C SER A 185 25.78 -9.59 -8.82
N ARG A 186 24.65 -9.98 -9.42
CA ARG A 186 23.67 -9.06 -10.01
C ARG A 186 22.23 -9.25 -9.52
N GLY A 187 21.95 -10.26 -8.70
CA GLY A 187 20.63 -10.58 -8.14
C GLY A 187 19.70 -11.35 -9.07
N PHE A 188 19.85 -11.23 -10.39
CA PHE A 188 19.15 -12.01 -11.41
C PHE A 188 20.06 -12.18 -12.64
N ALA A 189 19.98 -13.34 -13.29
CA ALA A 189 20.97 -13.81 -14.25
C ALA A 189 20.52 -13.77 -15.73
N MET A 190 19.21 -13.88 -15.97
CA MET A 190 18.57 -13.87 -17.28
C MET A 190 17.96 -12.49 -17.57
N ALA A 191 18.08 -12.04 -18.82
CA ALA A 191 17.52 -10.78 -19.28
C ALA A 191 16.82 -10.97 -20.63
N GLU A 192 15.60 -10.46 -20.73
CA GLU A 192 14.85 -10.50 -21.97
C GLU A 192 15.42 -9.50 -22.99
N VAL A 193 15.41 -9.88 -24.26
CA VAL A 193 15.64 -8.98 -25.38
C VAL A 193 14.30 -8.52 -25.95
N MET A 194 14.00 -7.24 -25.79
CA MET A 194 12.87 -6.57 -26.45
C MET A 194 13.37 -5.43 -27.31
N GLU A 195 12.88 -5.30 -28.55
CA GLU A 195 13.23 -4.21 -29.47
C GLU A 195 14.75 -3.98 -29.65
N HIS A 196 15.53 -5.05 -29.77
CA HIS A 196 17.01 -5.01 -29.82
C HIS A 196 17.67 -4.42 -28.57
N ARG A 197 16.98 -4.41 -27.43
CA ARG A 197 17.48 -3.88 -26.16
C ARG A 197 17.46 -4.96 -25.09
N CYS A 198 18.51 -4.99 -24.27
CA CYS A 198 18.53 -5.81 -23.06
C CYS A 198 17.62 -5.18 -21.99
N MET A 199 16.58 -5.87 -21.53
CA MET A 199 15.63 -5.32 -20.57
C MET A 199 16.20 -5.08 -19.17
N ALA A 200 17.30 -5.77 -18.83
CA ALA A 200 17.95 -5.61 -17.53
C ALA A 200 18.79 -4.34 -17.40
N CYS A 201 19.48 -3.93 -18.47
CA CYS A 201 20.38 -2.76 -18.46
C CYS A 201 19.96 -1.65 -19.42
N GLN A 202 18.89 -1.89 -20.18
CA GLN A 202 18.32 -0.98 -21.16
C GLN A 202 19.29 -0.57 -22.29
N PHE A 203 20.40 -1.31 -22.45
CA PHE A 203 21.39 -1.04 -23.49
C PHE A 203 20.99 -1.68 -24.83
N MET A 204 21.27 -0.97 -25.93
CA MET A 204 21.01 -1.46 -27.28
C MET A 204 22.04 -2.53 -27.67
N LEU A 205 21.54 -3.68 -28.08
CA LEU A 205 22.35 -4.83 -28.47
C LEU A 205 22.75 -4.72 -29.94
N ARG A 206 23.94 -5.21 -30.27
CA ARG A 206 24.41 -5.26 -31.66
C ARG A 206 23.49 -6.19 -32.48
N PRO A 207 23.22 -5.90 -33.76
CA PRO A 207 22.36 -6.74 -34.60
C PRO A 207 22.77 -8.22 -34.61
N GLN A 208 24.09 -8.50 -34.60
CA GLN A 208 24.61 -9.87 -34.51
C GLN A 208 24.17 -10.58 -33.22
N VAL A 209 24.26 -9.91 -32.07
CA VAL A 209 23.86 -10.48 -30.78
C VAL A 209 22.37 -10.80 -30.78
N VAL A 210 21.54 -9.90 -31.32
CA VAL A 210 20.09 -10.14 -31.42
C VAL A 210 19.78 -11.30 -32.35
N SER A 211 20.49 -11.44 -33.46
CA SER A 211 20.34 -12.57 -34.38
C SER A 211 20.69 -13.90 -33.70
N ASN A 212 21.80 -13.94 -32.95
CA ASN A 212 22.24 -15.15 -32.25
C ASN A 212 21.24 -15.56 -31.15
N VAL A 213 20.74 -14.60 -30.36
CA VAL A 213 19.72 -14.88 -29.33
C VAL A 213 18.40 -15.37 -29.96
N ARG A 214 18.00 -14.84 -31.11
CA ARG A 214 16.83 -15.33 -31.88
C ARG A 214 17.02 -16.74 -32.43
N ALA A 215 18.26 -17.13 -32.72
CA ALA A 215 18.60 -18.49 -33.13
C ALA A 215 18.62 -19.48 -31.95
N GLY A 216 18.40 -19.01 -30.71
CA GLY A 216 18.43 -19.84 -29.51
C GLY A 216 19.84 -20.08 -28.95
N GLU A 217 20.84 -19.33 -29.40
CA GLU A 217 22.20 -19.42 -28.85
C GLU A 217 22.29 -18.76 -27.47
N VAL A 218 23.09 -19.37 -26.58
CA VAL A 218 23.37 -18.79 -25.27
C VAL A 218 24.38 -17.65 -25.43
N VAL A 219 23.89 -16.41 -25.34
CA VAL A 219 24.72 -15.20 -25.47
C VAL A 219 24.55 -14.32 -24.22
N ASN A 220 25.65 -13.74 -23.75
CA ASN A 220 25.65 -12.77 -22.65
C ASN A 220 25.58 -11.33 -23.18
N CYS A 221 24.96 -10.44 -22.42
CA CYS A 221 24.98 -9.01 -22.70
C CYS A 221 26.38 -8.42 -22.48
N ASP A 222 26.94 -7.75 -23.49
CA ASP A 222 28.25 -7.07 -23.40
C ASP A 222 28.33 -6.01 -22.29
N SER A 223 27.19 -5.39 -21.94
CA SER A 223 27.13 -4.31 -20.95
C SER A 223 26.98 -4.82 -19.52
N CYS A 224 26.01 -5.71 -19.27
CA CYS A 224 25.69 -6.15 -17.91
C CYS A 224 26.10 -7.59 -17.57
N GLY A 225 26.54 -8.37 -18.57
CA GLY A 225 26.99 -9.76 -18.41
C GLY A 225 25.88 -10.80 -18.26
N ARG A 226 24.60 -10.39 -18.20
CA ARG A 226 23.45 -11.30 -18.05
C ARG A 226 23.22 -12.14 -19.31
N MET A 227 22.74 -13.36 -19.13
CA MET A 227 22.36 -14.25 -20.23
C MET A 227 21.08 -13.75 -20.88
N LEU A 228 21.05 -13.72 -22.21
CA LEU A 228 19.98 -13.16 -22.99
C LEU A 228 19.02 -14.27 -23.45
N TYR A 229 17.72 -13.99 -23.41
CA TYR A 229 16.70 -14.83 -24.02
C TYR A 229 15.72 -13.97 -24.83
N TYR A 230 15.03 -14.59 -25.79
CA TYR A 230 14.09 -13.92 -26.68
C TYR A 230 12.74 -14.63 -26.66
N LEU A 231 11.69 -13.91 -26.28
CA LEU A 231 10.32 -14.37 -26.42
C LEU A 231 9.69 -13.70 -27.66
N PRO A 232 9.32 -14.48 -28.70
CA PRO A 232 8.68 -13.94 -29.90
C PRO A 232 7.39 -13.17 -29.60
N GLU A 233 6.62 -13.64 -28.61
CA GLU A 233 5.32 -13.08 -28.21
C GLU A 233 5.42 -11.64 -27.69
N HIS A 234 6.52 -11.29 -27.02
CA HIS A 234 6.75 -9.95 -26.48
C HIS A 234 7.37 -8.99 -27.50
N ASN A 235 7.76 -9.49 -28.68
CA ASN A 235 8.40 -8.72 -29.75
C ASN A 235 7.53 -8.60 -31.01
N VAL A 236 6.21 -8.69 -30.84
CA VAL A 236 5.26 -8.36 -31.92
C VAL A 236 5.46 -6.89 -32.27
N LYS A 237 5.81 -6.62 -33.54
CA LYS A 237 5.96 -5.26 -34.05
C LYS A 237 4.63 -4.52 -33.93
N THR A 238 4.42 -3.77 -32.85
CA THR A 238 3.56 -2.59 -32.90
C THR A 238 4.24 -1.61 -33.82
N VAL A 239 3.71 -1.42 -35.02
CA VAL A 239 4.17 -0.34 -35.89
C VAL A 239 3.87 0.95 -35.14
N ALA A 240 4.92 1.58 -34.61
CA ALA A 240 4.82 2.83 -33.90
C ALA A 240 4.06 3.84 -34.75
N ALA A 241 2.94 4.35 -34.23
CA ALA A 241 2.30 5.54 -34.76
C ALA A 241 3.35 6.68 -34.75
N ASN A 242 3.58 7.28 -35.92
CA ASN A 242 4.55 8.33 -36.15
C ASN A 242 4.52 9.44 -35.07
N THR A 243 5.53 9.48 -34.21
CA THR A 243 5.86 10.62 -33.34
C THR A 243 6.66 11.69 -34.07
N THR A 244 6.19 12.13 -35.24
CA THR A 244 6.74 13.32 -35.91
C THR A 244 5.68 13.99 -36.76
N GLY A 245 5.34 15.24 -36.38
CA GLY A 245 4.74 16.21 -37.27
C GLY A 245 3.23 16.34 -37.17
N VAL A 246 2.78 17.53 -36.75
CA VAL A 246 1.46 18.06 -37.10
C VAL A 246 1.37 18.10 -38.64
N ALA A 247 0.82 17.07 -39.29
CA ALA A 247 0.35 17.08 -40.68
C ALA A 247 -0.24 15.72 -41.12
N GLN A 248 -1.44 15.41 -40.64
CA GLN A 248 -2.56 14.77 -41.36
C GLN A 248 -3.61 14.39 -40.31
N GLN A 249 -4.54 15.31 -40.04
CA GLN A 249 -5.71 15.00 -39.23
C GLN A 249 -6.56 14.01 -40.02
N ALA A 250 -6.62 12.76 -39.59
CA ALA A 250 -7.62 11.85 -40.10
C ALA A 250 -9.00 12.46 -39.78
N GLU A 251 -9.85 12.64 -40.81
CA GLU A 251 -11.21 13.16 -40.60
C GLU A 251 -12.04 12.22 -39.72
N ARG A 252 -11.65 10.94 -39.65
CA ARG A 252 -12.36 9.86 -38.94
C ARG A 252 -11.35 8.87 -38.38
N GLU A 253 -11.55 8.45 -37.13
CA GLU A 253 -10.73 7.42 -36.48
C GLU A 253 -11.63 6.46 -35.70
N TRP A 254 -11.43 5.15 -35.89
CA TRP A 254 -12.10 4.09 -35.14
C TRP A 254 -11.20 3.59 -34.02
N MET A 255 -11.75 3.40 -32.83
CA MET A 255 -11.01 2.94 -31.66
C MET A 255 -11.84 1.95 -30.84
N PHE A 256 -11.18 1.03 -30.16
CA PHE A 256 -11.79 0.17 -29.16
C PHE A 256 -11.54 0.75 -27.76
N VAL A 257 -12.61 1.00 -27.01
CA VAL A 257 -12.54 1.54 -25.65
C VAL A 257 -12.98 0.46 -24.67
N PRO A 258 -12.06 -0.13 -23.87
CA PRO A 258 -12.38 -1.24 -22.97
C PRO A 258 -13.32 -0.86 -21.82
N SER A 259 -13.30 0.42 -21.40
CA SER A 259 -14.04 0.95 -20.26
C SER A 259 -15.49 1.34 -20.58
N MET A 260 -15.92 1.23 -21.84
CA MET A 260 -17.26 1.62 -22.29
C MET A 260 -18.07 0.39 -22.72
N GLY A 261 -19.37 0.31 -22.39
CA GLY A 261 -20.22 -0.84 -22.71
C GLY A 261 -20.03 -2.04 -21.77
N SER A 262 -20.59 -3.19 -22.16
CA SER A 262 -20.63 -4.40 -21.32
C SER A 262 -19.30 -5.17 -21.25
N LYS A 263 -18.54 -5.23 -22.36
CA LYS A 263 -17.16 -5.75 -22.44
C LYS A 263 -16.29 -4.93 -23.40
N GLY A 264 -16.47 -3.62 -23.41
CA GLY A 264 -15.83 -2.71 -24.33
C GLY A 264 -16.76 -2.25 -25.45
N ALA A 265 -16.36 -1.16 -26.11
CA ALA A 265 -17.14 -0.53 -27.16
C ALA A 265 -16.27 -0.14 -28.35
N PHE A 266 -16.85 -0.24 -29.54
CA PHE A 266 -16.29 0.32 -30.76
C PHE A 266 -16.73 1.78 -30.89
N VAL A 267 -15.78 2.69 -30.92
CA VAL A 267 -16.02 4.13 -30.91
C VAL A 267 -15.43 4.75 -32.17
N VAL A 268 -16.23 5.54 -32.88
CA VAL A 268 -15.76 6.36 -34.00
C VAL A 268 -15.75 7.83 -33.61
N PHE A 269 -14.61 8.46 -33.86
CA PHE A 269 -14.39 9.89 -33.69
C PHE A 269 -14.32 10.55 -35.05
N ILE A 270 -15.20 11.51 -35.30
CA ILE A 270 -15.34 12.20 -36.59
C ILE A 270 -15.12 13.69 -36.37
N ASN A 271 -14.10 14.24 -37.04
CA ASN A 271 -13.90 15.68 -37.16
C ASN A 271 -14.48 16.12 -38.51
N HIS A 272 -15.62 16.83 -38.50
CA HIS A 272 -16.24 17.32 -39.74
C HIS A 272 -16.63 18.79 -39.62
N LYS A 273 -16.06 19.63 -40.50
CA LYS A 273 -16.37 21.07 -40.63
C LYS A 273 -16.35 21.82 -39.28
N GLY A 274 -15.36 21.52 -38.43
CA GLY A 274 -15.20 22.15 -37.11
C GLY A 274 -16.09 21.59 -36.00
N ASN A 275 -16.83 20.51 -36.24
CA ASN A 275 -17.57 19.78 -35.21
C ASN A 275 -16.89 18.45 -34.90
N ALA A 276 -16.85 18.10 -33.61
CA ALA A 276 -16.37 16.82 -33.11
C ALA A 276 -17.56 15.92 -32.80
N THR A 277 -17.59 14.72 -33.40
CA THR A 277 -18.65 13.74 -33.15
C THR A 277 -18.03 12.44 -32.63
N MET A 278 -18.58 11.92 -31.54
CA MET A 278 -18.29 10.59 -31.00
C MET A 278 -19.53 9.72 -31.11
N LYS A 279 -19.41 8.54 -31.73
CA LYS A 279 -20.43 7.48 -31.66
C LYS A 279 -19.81 6.22 -31.09
N ALA A 280 -20.49 5.56 -30.16
CA ALA A 280 -20.04 4.34 -29.52
C ALA A 280 -21.07 3.22 -29.69
N TYR A 281 -20.58 2.01 -29.95
CA TYR A 281 -21.35 0.78 -30.14
C TYR A 281 -20.83 -0.31 -29.21
N ASP A 282 -21.72 -1.06 -28.57
CA ASP A 282 -21.32 -2.17 -27.68
C ASP A 282 -20.61 -3.26 -28.48
N ALA A 283 -19.49 -3.76 -27.97
CA ALA A 283 -18.68 -4.74 -28.68
C ALA A 283 -19.30 -6.14 -28.78
N ILE A 284 -20.31 -6.47 -27.96
CA ILE A 284 -21.01 -7.75 -27.99
C ILE A 284 -22.32 -7.64 -28.74
N THR A 285 -23.14 -6.64 -28.40
CA THR A 285 -24.51 -6.55 -28.95
C THR A 285 -24.57 -5.75 -30.25
N GLY A 286 -23.54 -4.96 -30.57
CA GLY A 286 -23.55 -4.04 -31.71
C GLY A 286 -24.48 -2.84 -31.52
N GLU A 287 -25.19 -2.74 -30.39
CA GLU A 287 -26.14 -1.66 -30.14
C GLU A 287 -25.44 -0.32 -29.91
N ALA A 288 -26.04 0.76 -30.43
CA ALA A 288 -25.54 2.12 -30.22
C ALA A 288 -25.68 2.52 -28.75
N LEU A 289 -24.55 2.73 -28.07
CA LEU A 289 -24.49 3.11 -26.67
C LEU A 289 -24.62 4.63 -26.48
N VAL A 290 -23.83 5.40 -27.24
CA VAL A 290 -23.71 6.85 -27.05
C VAL A 290 -23.47 7.54 -28.38
N ARG A 291 -24.12 8.69 -28.59
CA ARG A 291 -23.78 9.65 -29.65
C ARG A 291 -23.66 11.06 -29.06
N ARG A 292 -22.47 11.66 -29.14
CA ARG A 292 -22.18 13.03 -28.68
C ARG A 292 -21.64 13.86 -29.84
N VAL A 293 -22.14 15.09 -29.96
CA VAL A 293 -21.74 16.04 -31.01
C VAL A 293 -21.44 17.37 -30.35
N GLU A 294 -20.24 17.87 -30.58
CA GLU A 294 -19.72 19.10 -29.98
C GLU A 294 -19.35 20.07 -31.10
N LYS A 295 -19.90 21.28 -31.03
CA LYS A 295 -19.71 22.31 -32.06
C LYS A 295 -18.43 23.10 -31.79
N ASN A 296 -17.74 23.50 -32.85
CA ASN A 296 -16.49 24.28 -32.78
C ASN A 296 -15.40 23.58 -31.93
N ALA A 297 -15.28 22.27 -32.08
CA ALA A 297 -14.40 21.43 -31.28
C ALA A 297 -13.69 20.38 -32.13
N ILE A 298 -12.61 19.82 -31.59
CA ILE A 298 -11.85 18.70 -32.18
C ILE A 298 -11.91 17.51 -31.21
N CYS A 299 -12.08 16.29 -31.74
CA CYS A 299 -12.25 15.10 -30.91
C CYS A 299 -11.10 14.89 -29.91
N GLN A 300 -9.86 15.15 -30.32
CA GLN A 300 -8.66 15.00 -29.49
C GLN A 300 -8.63 15.93 -28.26
N SER A 301 -9.35 17.06 -28.28
CA SER A 301 -9.42 17.99 -27.14
C SER A 301 -10.62 17.73 -26.24
N ILE A 302 -11.77 17.36 -26.82
CA ILE A 302 -13.02 17.20 -26.06
C ILE A 302 -13.23 15.77 -25.55
N PHE A 303 -12.74 14.76 -26.28
CA PHE A 303 -12.86 13.35 -25.92
C PHE A 303 -11.51 12.73 -25.55
N ALA A 304 -10.58 13.55 -25.04
CA ALA A 304 -9.22 13.14 -24.69
C ALA A 304 -9.19 12.07 -23.59
N GLU A 305 -10.18 12.06 -22.70
CA GLU A 305 -10.31 11.11 -21.61
C GLU A 305 -10.71 9.74 -22.16
N GLU A 306 -11.73 9.70 -23.01
CA GLU A 306 -12.20 8.49 -23.69
C GLU A 306 -11.15 7.91 -24.64
N MET A 307 -10.31 8.76 -25.26
CA MET A 307 -9.20 8.34 -26.12
C MET A 307 -8.00 7.77 -25.36
N ARG A 308 -7.82 8.08 -24.06
CA ARG A 308 -6.60 7.72 -23.31
C ARG A 308 -6.46 6.21 -23.11
N GLU A 309 -7.58 5.52 -22.94
CA GLU A 309 -7.63 4.07 -22.75
C GLU A 309 -7.95 3.32 -24.04
N ALA A 310 -8.13 4.06 -25.14
CA ALA A 310 -8.56 3.54 -26.40
C ALA A 310 -7.42 2.86 -27.16
N ARG A 311 -7.73 1.77 -27.85
CA ARG A 311 -6.82 1.10 -28.79
C ARG A 311 -7.27 1.45 -30.20
N ASN A 312 -6.39 2.04 -31.00
CA ASN A 312 -6.73 2.43 -32.36
C ASN A 312 -7.02 1.18 -33.21
N LEU A 313 -8.18 1.18 -33.87
CA LEU A 313 -8.53 0.17 -34.85
C LEU A 313 -8.09 0.71 -36.20
N PHE A 314 -6.96 0.22 -36.67
CA PHE A 314 -6.55 0.43 -38.06
C PHE A 314 -7.51 -0.33 -38.95
N VAL A 315 -8.59 0.33 -39.36
CA VAL A 315 -9.55 -0.22 -40.33
C VAL A 315 -8.92 -0.10 -41.70
N ASP A 316 -8.56 -1.23 -42.30
CA ASP A 316 -8.13 -1.28 -43.69
C ASP A 316 -9.37 -1.08 -44.59
N GLU A 317 -9.58 0.17 -45.02
CA GLU A 317 -10.76 0.62 -45.76
C GLU A 317 -11.00 -0.17 -47.06
N ALA A 318 -9.94 -0.77 -47.64
CA ALA A 318 -10.03 -1.53 -48.88
C ALA A 318 -10.45 -3.01 -48.70
N ASN A 319 -10.37 -3.58 -47.49
CA ASN A 319 -10.63 -5.01 -47.21
C ASN A 319 -11.47 -5.22 -45.94
N LEU A 320 -12.48 -4.36 -45.73
CA LEU A 320 -13.29 -4.33 -44.51
C LEU A 320 -13.95 -5.69 -44.21
N ASP A 321 -14.55 -6.31 -45.21
CA ASP A 321 -15.32 -7.56 -45.04
C ASP A 321 -14.43 -8.79 -44.87
N ASP A 322 -13.30 -8.87 -45.57
CA ASP A 322 -12.42 -10.04 -45.51
C ASP A 322 -11.60 -10.11 -44.21
N LYS A 323 -11.31 -8.95 -43.59
CA LYS A 323 -10.50 -8.89 -42.36
C LYS A 323 -11.31 -8.83 -41.07
N TYR A 324 -12.47 -8.17 -41.08
CA TYR A 324 -13.15 -7.79 -39.83
C TYR A 324 -14.53 -8.43 -39.64
N LYS A 325 -15.05 -9.19 -40.62
CA LYS A 325 -16.35 -9.87 -40.53
C LYS A 325 -16.49 -10.82 -39.34
N ASP A 326 -15.40 -11.48 -38.95
CA ASP A 326 -15.38 -12.39 -37.79
C ASP A 326 -15.00 -11.69 -36.47
N GLN A 327 -14.63 -10.40 -36.53
CA GLN A 327 -14.10 -9.64 -35.39
C GLN A 327 -15.04 -8.52 -34.91
N LEU A 328 -15.93 -8.04 -35.77
CA LEU A 328 -16.84 -6.92 -35.49
C LEU A 328 -18.31 -7.36 -35.61
N PRO A 329 -19.21 -6.84 -34.76
CA PRO A 329 -20.65 -7.08 -34.90
C PRO A 329 -21.17 -6.61 -36.28
N PRO A 330 -22.17 -7.29 -36.86
CA PRO A 330 -22.75 -6.94 -38.17
C PRO A 330 -23.22 -5.49 -38.28
N GLU A 331 -23.80 -4.94 -37.21
CA GLU A 331 -24.33 -3.58 -37.13
C GLU A 331 -23.20 -2.53 -37.18
N VAL A 332 -22.06 -2.85 -36.56
CA VAL A 332 -20.85 -2.02 -36.59
C VAL A 332 -20.21 -2.05 -37.97
N LEU A 333 -20.19 -3.21 -38.62
CA LEU A 333 -19.70 -3.37 -40.00
C LEU A 333 -20.59 -2.64 -41.02
N GLU A 334 -21.91 -2.66 -40.84
CA GLU A 334 -22.85 -1.95 -41.72
C GLU A 334 -22.71 -0.43 -41.60
N ASP A 335 -22.56 0.09 -40.37
CA ASP A 335 -22.31 1.51 -40.14
C ASP A 335 -20.90 1.94 -40.62
N LEU A 336 -19.90 1.06 -40.50
CA LEU A 336 -18.58 1.23 -41.13
C LEU A 336 -18.71 1.36 -42.65
N ARG A 337 -19.48 0.47 -43.32
CA ARG A 337 -19.71 0.53 -44.77
C ARG A 337 -20.41 1.81 -45.20
N HIS A 338 -21.43 2.26 -44.47
CA HIS A 338 -22.15 3.51 -44.78
C HIS A 338 -21.31 4.78 -44.55
N GLN A 339 -20.24 4.66 -43.76
CA GLN A 339 -19.37 5.77 -43.41
C GLN A 339 -18.08 5.81 -44.23
N LEU A 340 -17.76 4.79 -45.00
CA LEU A 340 -16.68 4.84 -45.99
C LEU A 340 -17.22 5.47 -47.29
N PRO A 341 -16.45 6.31 -47.99
CA PRO A 341 -16.85 6.76 -49.32
C PRO A 341 -17.00 5.53 -50.22
N GLU A 342 -18.10 5.45 -50.99
CA GLU A 342 -18.19 4.47 -52.07
C GLU A 342 -16.97 4.67 -52.97
N ALA A 343 -16.20 3.59 -53.17
CA ALA A 343 -14.98 3.60 -53.98
C ALA A 343 -15.26 3.92 -55.46
#